data_AF-A0A9E6EP89-F1
#
_entry.id   AF-A0A9E6EP89-F1
#
_cell.length_a   1.000
_cell.length_b   1.000
_cell.length_c   1.000
_cell.angle_alpha   90.00
_cell.angle_beta   90.00
_cell.angle_gamma   90.00
#
_symmetry.space_group_name_H-M   'P 1'
#
loop_
_entity.id
_entity.type
_entity.pdbx_description
1 polymer ?
#
loop_
_entity_poly.entity_id
_entity_poly.type
_entity_poly.pdbx_seq_one_letter_code
_entity_poly.pdbx_strand_id
1 'polypeptide(L)'
;MAHFQMEERNLFPAICAAENGGVTPISLSTPTEQARTISAEHQAAEELLHNIRLITSDYEITPDSPAHLRAIYLGLRNLEDDLHLHLYLENHILFPRALPA
;
A
#
# COMPACT_ATOMS: atom_id res chain seq x y z
N MET A 1 -10.51 -0.73 -3.55
CA MET A 1 -10.25 -1.39 -4.86
C MET A 1 -9.74 -0.44 -5.94
N ALA A 2 -9.90 0.88 -5.84
CA ALA A 2 -9.36 1.82 -6.84
C ALA A 2 -7.82 1.92 -6.82
N HIS A 3 -7.21 1.84 -5.62
CA HIS A 3 -5.77 1.93 -5.38
C HIS A 3 -4.90 0.98 -6.24
N PHE A 4 -4.92 -0.32 -5.97
CA PHE A 4 -4.15 -1.31 -6.75
C PHE A 4 -4.46 -1.27 -8.25
N GLN A 5 -5.70 -1.00 -8.65
CA GLN A 5 -6.04 -0.88 -10.07
C GLN A 5 -5.40 0.34 -10.72
N MET A 6 -5.30 1.46 -10.01
CA MET A 6 -4.61 2.65 -10.48
C MET A 6 -3.12 2.36 -10.67
N GLU A 7 -2.52 1.62 -9.74
CA GLU A 7 -1.11 1.26 -9.79
C GLU A 7 -0.79 0.30 -10.93
N GLU A 8 -1.46 -0.85 -10.96
CA GLU A 8 -1.24 -1.92 -11.92
C GLU A 8 -1.51 -1.48 -13.36
N ARG A 9 -2.53 -0.64 -13.57
CA ARG A 9 -2.97 -0.25 -14.92
C ARG A 9 -2.38 1.06 -15.42
N ASN A 10 -1.97 1.95 -14.51
CA ASN A 10 -1.53 3.29 -14.89
C ASN A 10 -0.12 3.60 -14.37
N LEU A 11 0.10 3.61 -13.05
CA LEU A 11 1.34 4.12 -12.47
C LEU A 11 2.54 3.24 -12.80
N PHE A 12 2.48 1.93 -12.54
CA PHE A 12 3.61 1.03 -12.79
C PHE A 12 3.97 0.93 -14.27
N PRO A 13 3.01 0.78 -15.21
CA PRO A 13 3.33 0.83 -16.63
C PRO A 13 3.99 2.14 -17.06
N ALA A 14 3.56 3.28 -16.50
CA ALA A 14 4.14 4.58 -16.82
C ALA A 14 5.58 4.73 -16.30
N ILE A 15 5.86 4.22 -15.09
CA ILE A 15 7.23 4.15 -14.52
C ILE A 15 8.13 3.29 -15.43
N CYS A 16 7.68 2.10 -15.82
CA CYS A 16 8.44 1.22 -16.71
C CYS A 16 8.70 1.86 -18.08
N ALA A 17 7.73 2.58 -18.65
CA ALA A 17 7.90 3.27 -19.92
C ALA A 17 8.95 4.39 -19.81
N ALA A 18 8.92 5.17 -18.72
CA ALA A 18 9.88 6.25 -18.48
C ALA A 18 11.31 5.71 -18.30
N GLU A 19 11.50 4.61 -17.59
CA GLU A 19 12.81 3.97 -17.40
C GLU A 19 13.42 3.49 -18.72
N ASN A 20 12.60 2.98 -19.64
CA ASN A 20 13.04 2.48 -20.95
C ASN A 20 13.22 3.58 -22.02
N GLY A 21 13.18 4.87 -21.63
CA GLY A 21 13.29 6.00 -22.56
C GLY A 21 12.06 6.20 -23.45
N GLY A 22 10.93 5.57 -23.11
CA GLY A 22 9.65 5.77 -23.78
C GLY A 22 9.06 7.12 -23.43
N VAL A 23 8.44 7.77 -24.42
CA VAL A 23 7.60 8.94 -24.17
C VAL A 23 6.32 8.44 -23.51
N THR A 24 6.12 8.79 -22.24
CA THR A 24 4.82 8.55 -21.60
C THR A 24 3.76 9.32 -22.38
N PRO A 25 2.63 8.67 -22.78
CA PRO A 25 1.50 9.41 -23.33
C PRO A 25 1.17 10.52 -22.34
N ILE A 26 0.92 11.74 -22.85
CA ILE A 26 0.50 12.87 -22.02
C ILE A 26 -0.86 12.48 -21.39
N SER A 27 -0.79 11.86 -20.22
CA SER A 27 -1.93 11.58 -19.35
C SER A 27 -2.34 12.89 -18.69
N LEU A 28 -3.62 12.99 -18.31
CA LEU A 28 -4.15 14.15 -17.57
C LEU A 28 -3.43 14.37 -16.23
N SER A 29 -2.76 13.34 -15.70
CA SER A 29 -1.85 13.44 -14.55
C SER A 29 -0.53 12.74 -14.82
N THR A 30 0.55 13.33 -14.33
CA THR A 30 1.91 12.78 -14.41
C THR A 30 2.09 11.61 -13.44
N PRO A 31 3.04 10.68 -13.68
CA PRO A 31 3.38 9.62 -12.72
C PRO A 31 3.71 10.15 -11.33
N THR A 32 4.34 11.33 -11.24
CA THR A 32 4.63 12.00 -9.97
C THR A 32 3.35 12.40 -9.22
N GLU A 33 2.37 12.99 -9.90
CA GLU A 33 1.09 13.35 -9.27
C GLU A 33 0.32 12.11 -8.82
N GLN A 34 0.30 11.05 -9.63
CA GLN A 34 -0.33 9.78 -9.29
C GLN A 34 0.31 9.15 -8.04
N ALA A 35 1.64 9.11 -7.97
CA ALA A 35 2.36 8.59 -6.80
C ALA A 35 2.07 9.39 -5.52
N ARG A 36 1.88 10.71 -5.61
CA ARG A 36 1.45 11.53 -4.47
C ARG A 36 0.04 11.18 -4.00
N THR A 37 -0.89 10.94 -4.92
CA THR A 37 -2.24 10.46 -4.57
C THR A 37 -2.19 9.10 -3.89
N ILE A 38 -1.45 8.16 -4.48
CA ILE A 38 -1.23 6.81 -3.91
C ILE A 38 -0.59 6.89 -2.52
N SER A 39 0.43 7.74 -2.32
CA SER A 39 1.07 7.93 -1.02
C SER A 39 0.12 8.50 0.05
N ALA A 40 -0.83 9.35 -0.34
CA ALA A 40 -1.86 9.82 0.59
C ALA A 40 -2.87 8.71 0.95
N GLU A 41 -3.21 7.86 -0.01
CA GLU A 41 -4.03 6.66 0.25
C GLU A 41 -3.29 5.65 1.14
N HIS A 42 -1.97 5.51 0.98
CA HIS A 42 -1.11 4.72 1.86
C HIS A 42 -1.15 5.21 3.30
N GLN A 43 -1.01 6.53 3.53
CA GLN A 43 -1.10 7.09 4.88
C GLN A 43 -2.46 6.77 5.54
N ALA A 44 -3.55 6.90 4.79
CA ALA A 44 -4.88 6.54 5.30
C ALA A 44 -4.98 5.04 5.64
N ALA A 45 -4.33 4.17 4.87
CA ALA A 45 -4.27 2.74 5.17
C ALA A 45 -3.45 2.45 6.45
N GLU A 46 -2.30 3.11 6.65
CA GLU A 46 -1.52 3.00 7.89
C GLU A 46 -2.33 3.42 9.11
N GLU A 47 -3.06 4.53 9.03
CA GLU A 47 -3.94 5.01 10.10
C GLU A 47 -5.06 3.99 10.41
N LEU A 48 -5.64 3.35 9.39
CA LEU A 48 -6.64 2.31 9.58
C LEU A 48 -6.06 1.05 10.23
N LEU A 49 -4.88 0.58 9.80
CA LEU A 49 -4.20 -0.56 10.39
C LEU A 49 -3.86 -0.29 11.86
N HIS A 50 -3.36 0.92 12.18
CA HIS A 50 -3.11 1.34 13.55
C HIS A 50 -4.38 1.28 14.41
N ASN A 51 -5.49 1.80 13.90
CA ASN A 51 -6.77 1.76 14.60
C ASN A 51 -7.26 0.32 14.83
N ILE A 52 -7.12 -0.56 13.83
CA ILE A 52 -7.46 -1.99 13.94
C ILE A 52 -6.60 -2.65 15.04
N ARG A 53 -5.29 -2.39 15.07
CA ARG A 53 -4.39 -2.90 16.10
C ARG A 53 -4.81 -2.43 17.49
N LEU A 54 -5.20 -1.16 17.65
CA LEU A 54 -5.66 -0.63 18.93
C LEU A 54 -6.95 -1.29 19.43
N ILE A 55 -7.99 -1.41 18.58
CA ILE A 55 -9.29 -1.98 18.99
C ILE A 55 -9.23 -3.49 19.23
N THR A 56 -8.21 -4.17 18.68
CA THR A 56 -7.96 -5.61 18.88
C THR A 56 -6.97 -5.88 20.01
N SER A 57 -6.53 -4.84 20.74
CA SER A 57 -5.52 -4.95 21.78
C SER A 57 -4.26 -5.66 21.27
N ASP A 58 -3.70 -5.19 20.16
CA ASP A 58 -2.53 -5.79 19.50
C ASP A 58 -2.75 -7.23 18.97
N TYR A 59 -3.99 -7.50 18.54
CA TYR A 59 -4.42 -8.84 18.15
C TYR A 59 -4.20 -9.87 19.27
N GLU A 60 -4.48 -9.51 20.52
CA GLU A 60 -4.28 -10.38 21.67
C GLU A 60 -5.13 -11.66 21.54
N ILE A 61 -4.47 -12.82 21.66
CA ILE A 61 -5.12 -14.13 21.65
C ILE A 61 -4.83 -14.81 22.99
N THR A 62 -5.89 -15.14 23.72
CA THR A 62 -5.83 -15.90 24.97
C THR A 62 -6.14 -17.39 24.73
N PRO A 63 -5.76 -18.30 25.65
CA PRO A 63 -6.10 -19.73 25.53
C PRO A 63 -7.61 -20.02 25.39
N ASP A 64 -8.45 -19.17 25.99
CA ASP A 64 -9.91 -19.28 25.97
C ASP A 64 -10.55 -18.59 24.75
N SER A 65 -9.74 -17.99 23.87
CA SER A 65 -10.24 -17.29 22.69
C SER A 65 -10.91 -18.26 21.70
N PRO A 66 -12.14 -17.97 21.24
CA PRO A 66 -12.82 -18.80 20.24
C PRO A 66 -11.97 -18.99 18.98
N ALA A 67 -12.05 -20.18 18.37
CA ALA A 67 -11.22 -20.53 17.21
C ALA A 67 -11.37 -19.55 16.02
N HIS A 68 -12.57 -19.01 15.79
CA HIS A 68 -12.81 -18.03 14.74
C HIS A 68 -12.11 -16.69 15.01
N LEU A 69 -12.11 -16.22 16.26
CA LEU A 69 -11.44 -14.97 16.64
C LEU A 69 -9.92 -15.11 16.46
N ARG A 70 -9.36 -16.26 16.87
CA ARG A 70 -7.94 -16.58 16.63
C ARG A 70 -7.57 -16.52 15.16
N ALA A 71 -8.41 -17.09 14.29
CA ALA A 71 -8.18 -17.08 12.84
C ALA A 71 -8.24 -15.66 12.26
N ILE A 72 -9.21 -14.86 12.70
CA ILE A 72 -9.35 -13.46 12.27
C ILE A 72 -8.13 -12.64 12.72
N TYR A 73 -7.73 -12.73 13.98
CA TYR A 73 -6.63 -11.94 14.54
C TYR A 73 -5.28 -12.31 13.91
N LEU A 74 -5.04 -13.59 13.65
CA LEU A 74 -3.86 -14.02 12.91
C LEU A 74 -3.88 -13.51 11.45
N GLY A 75 -5.04 -13.56 10.79
CA GLY A 75 -5.20 -13.03 9.44
C GLY A 75 -4.98 -11.52 9.36
N LEU A 76 -5.49 -10.76 10.33
CA LEU A 76 -5.27 -9.32 10.41
C LEU A 76 -3.81 -8.97 10.65
N ARG A 77 -3.12 -9.71 11.52
CA ARG A 77 -1.67 -9.53 11.75
C ARG A 77 -0.87 -9.76 10.47
N ASN A 78 -1.13 -10.85 9.76
CA ASN A 78 -0.47 -11.14 8.49
C ASN A 78 -0.78 -10.05 7.44
N LEU A 79 -2.03 -9.61 7.35
CA LEU A 79 -2.44 -8.54 6.44
C LEU A 79 -1.70 -7.22 6.75
N GLU A 80 -1.58 -6.86 8.03
CA GLU A 80 -0.86 -5.65 8.44
C GLU A 80 0.63 -5.75 8.11
N ASP A 81 1.27 -6.89 8.37
CA ASP A 81 2.69 -7.13 8.06
C ASP A 81 2.93 -7.02 6.54
N ASP A 82 2.07 -7.64 5.73
CA ASP A 82 2.17 -7.61 4.26
C ASP A 82 1.92 -6.19 3.72
N LEU A 83 0.94 -5.47 4.26
CA LEU A 83 0.66 -4.09 3.85
C LEU A 83 1.81 -3.16 4.24
N HIS A 84 2.33 -3.23 5.47
CA HIS A 84 3.50 -2.45 5.86
C HIS A 84 4.69 -2.68 4.92
N LEU A 85 4.94 -3.93 4.51
CA LEU A 85 6.00 -4.22 3.54
C LEU A 85 5.71 -3.58 2.18
N HIS A 86 4.49 -3.73 1.67
CA HIS A 86 4.07 -3.13 0.40
C HIS A 86 4.24 -1.60 0.42
N LEU A 87 3.68 -0.93 1.44
CA LEU A 87 3.81 0.52 1.62
C LEU A 87 5.28 0.96 1.68
N TYR A 88 6.12 0.22 2.40
CA TYR A 88 7.54 0.52 2.50
C TYR A 88 8.26 0.41 1.16
N LEU A 89 8.03 -0.69 0.42
CA LEU A 89 8.64 -0.90 -0.89
C LEU A 89 8.26 0.23 -1.86
N GLU A 90 7.04 0.73 -1.79
CA GLU A 90 6.58 1.75 -2.71
C GLU A 90 7.03 3.16 -2.31
N ASN A 91 6.70 3.58 -1.09
CA ASN A 91 6.97 4.94 -0.61
C ASN A 91 8.47 5.21 -0.42
N HIS A 92 9.24 4.20 0.01
CA HIS A 92 10.64 4.40 0.38
C HIS A 92 11.64 3.85 -0.62
N ILE A 93 11.22 2.98 -1.57
CA ILE A 93 12.14 2.41 -2.55
C ILE A 93 11.72 2.74 -3.98
N LEU A 94 10.50 2.37 -4.41
CA LEU A 94 10.08 2.51 -5.80
C LEU A 94 9.93 3.98 -6.19
N PHE A 95 9.06 4.74 -5.51
CA PHE A 95 8.76 6.12 -5.90
C PHE A 95 9.99 7.03 -5.87
N PRO A 96 10.85 7.00 -4.83
CA PRO A 96 12.05 7.84 -4.81
C PRO A 96 13.07 7.51 -5.91
N ARG A 97 13.07 6.27 -6.42
CA ARG A 97 13.99 5.85 -7.50
C ARG A 97 13.42 6.10 -8.90
N ALA A 98 12.10 5.97 -9.04
CA ALA A 98 11.42 6.00 -10.32
C ALA A 98 11.00 7.42 -10.74
N LEU A 99 10.78 8.32 -9.79
CA LEU A 99 10.17 9.61 -10.03
C LEU A 99 11.18 10.74 -9.75
N PRO A 100 11.18 11.80 -10.57
CA PRO A 100 11.98 12.99 -10.29
C PRO A 100 11.51 13.65 -8.99
N ALA A 101 12.47 14.25 -8.27
CA ALA A 101 12.23 15.00 -7.04
C ALA A 101 11.38 16.27 -7.25
#